data_AF-A0A933QD86-F1
#
_entry.id   AF-A0A933QD86-F1
#
_cell.length_a   1.000
_cell.length_b   1.000
_cell.length_c   1.000
_cell.angle_alpha   90.00
_cell.angle_beta   90.00
_cell.angle_gamma   90.00
#
_symmetry.space_group_name_H-M   'P 1'
#
loop_
_entity.id
_entity.type
_entity.pdbx_description
1 polymer ?
#
loop_
_entity_poly.entity_id
_entity_poly.type
_entity_poly.pdbx_seq_one_letter_code
_entity_poly.pdbx_strand_id
1 'polypeptide(L)'
;TDAHGGEMSAADIWQLFSRTYLDSAVPVKYVEHHLFEHGTAQGIRLTIEVDGTTHLLSGEGNGPIDAAVHALRGIGAGLQVRSYEERSMGSSSEAGDARACAFIEIARPGGGERYGVGIDGNIVTASIKALISGVNRMGISAAGAAHQAA
;
A
#
# COMPACT_ATOMS: atom_id res chain seq x y z
N THR A 1 23.93 -29.12 -10.50
CA THR A 1 24.52 -29.26 -9.17
C THR A 1 24.27 -27.96 -8.45
N ASP A 2 23.49 -28.02 -7.38
CA ASP A 2 23.17 -26.88 -6.51
C ASP A 2 24.46 -26.35 -5.86
N ALA A 3 24.75 -25.05 -6.03
CA ALA A 3 25.97 -24.42 -5.56
C ALA A 3 25.72 -23.32 -4.50
N HIS A 4 24.47 -23.12 -4.08
CA HIS A 4 24.08 -22.06 -3.14
C HIS A 4 23.05 -22.52 -2.11
N GLY A 5 23.15 -23.76 -1.64
CA GLY A 5 22.38 -24.28 -0.50
C GLY A 5 22.84 -23.70 0.84
N GLY A 6 22.78 -22.38 1.01
CA GLY A 6 22.92 -21.72 2.31
C GLY A 6 21.55 -21.51 2.93
N GLU A 7 21.32 -22.05 4.13
CA GLU A 7 20.09 -21.78 4.89
C GLU A 7 20.00 -20.27 5.21
N MET A 8 18.94 -19.61 4.76
CA MET A 8 18.71 -18.20 5.11
C MET A 8 18.36 -18.10 6.60
N SER A 9 19.05 -17.24 7.33
CA SER A 9 18.68 -16.98 8.73
C SER A 9 17.34 -16.24 8.81
N ALA A 10 16.67 -16.29 9.96
CA ALA A 10 15.45 -15.51 10.20
C ALA A 10 15.69 -14.00 9.97
N ALA A 11 16.89 -13.50 10.29
CA ALA A 11 17.27 -12.13 10.05
C ALA A 11 17.38 -11.82 8.55
N ASP A 12 17.94 -12.74 7.76
CA ASP A 12 18.04 -12.58 6.30
C ASP A 12 16.66 -12.59 5.65
N ILE A 13 15.77 -13.48 6.10
CA ILE A 13 14.38 -13.54 5.63
C ILE A 13 13.65 -12.24 5.96
N TRP A 14 13.80 -11.72 7.19
CA TRP A 14 13.19 -10.46 7.59
C TRP A 14 13.73 -9.27 6.79
N GLN A 15 15.04 -9.22 6.54
CA GLN A 15 15.66 -8.19 5.72
C GLN A 15 15.15 -8.24 4.28
N LEU A 16 15.07 -9.42 3.69
CA LEU A 16 14.52 -9.61 2.36
C LEU A 16 13.05 -9.16 2.30
N PHE A 17 12.24 -9.56 3.29
CA PHE A 17 10.85 -9.16 3.41
C PHE A 17 10.70 -7.64 3.53
N SER A 18 11.46 -7.01 4.43
CA SER A 18 11.39 -5.57 4.68
C SER A 18 11.75 -4.77 3.43
N ARG A 19 12.85 -5.12 2.75
CA ARG A 19 13.22 -4.47 1.48
C ARG A 19 12.18 -4.64 0.39
N THR A 20 11.52 -5.79 0.37
CA THR A 20 10.56 -6.12 -0.68
C THR A 20 9.22 -5.42 -0.48
N TYR A 21 8.75 -5.28 0.76
CA TYR A 21 7.39 -4.80 1.06
C TYR A 21 7.33 -3.50 1.86
N LEU A 22 8.26 -3.24 2.76
CA LEU A 22 8.16 -2.15 3.74
C LEU A 22 9.03 -0.94 3.37
N ASP A 23 10.25 -1.19 2.89
CA ASP A 23 11.24 -0.14 2.62
C ASP A 23 11.15 0.40 1.18
N SER A 24 10.36 -0.24 0.32
CA SER A 24 10.16 0.19 -1.06
C SER A 24 9.27 1.44 -1.11
N ALA A 25 9.90 2.61 -1.14
CA ALA A 25 9.25 3.92 -1.22
C ALA A 25 9.17 4.48 -2.65
N VAL A 26 9.49 3.69 -3.68
CA VAL A 26 9.51 4.15 -5.08
C VAL A 26 8.66 3.28 -5.99
N PRO A 27 7.99 3.87 -7.00
CA PRO A 27 7.94 5.31 -7.28
C PRO A 27 6.99 6.08 -6.35
N VAL A 28 6.09 5.41 -5.64
CA VAL A 28 5.08 6.04 -4.79
C VAL A 28 5.47 5.96 -3.31
N LYS A 29 5.48 7.11 -2.64
CA LYS A 29 5.74 7.23 -1.20
C LYS A 29 4.54 7.84 -0.49
N TYR A 30 4.13 7.21 0.60
CA TYR A 30 3.12 7.74 1.51
C TYR A 30 3.63 8.99 2.23
N VAL A 31 2.81 10.05 2.32
CA VAL A 31 3.10 11.23 3.15
C VAL A 31 2.08 11.33 4.28
N GLU A 32 0.82 11.54 3.97
CA GLU A 32 -0.26 11.66 4.95
C GLU A 32 -1.64 11.41 4.33
N HIS A 33 -2.66 11.29 5.17
CA HIS A 33 -4.04 11.27 4.72
C HIS A 33 -4.99 11.93 5.72
N HIS A 34 -6.13 12.37 5.22
CA HIS A 34 -7.26 12.83 6.02
C HIS A 34 -8.53 12.11 5.60
N LEU A 35 -9.19 11.46 6.56
CA LEU A 35 -10.50 10.87 6.37
C LEU A 35 -11.58 11.94 6.58
N PHE A 36 -12.64 11.89 5.78
CA PHE A 36 -13.81 12.74 5.92
C PHE A 36 -15.08 11.97 5.57
N GLU A 37 -16.22 12.40 6.10
CA GLU A 37 -17.52 11.83 5.75
C GLU A 37 -18.07 12.52 4.49
N HIS A 38 -18.69 11.73 3.61
CA HIS A 38 -19.41 12.25 2.43
C HIS A 38 -20.76 11.56 2.30
N GLY A 39 -21.76 12.10 2.99
CA GLY A 39 -23.09 11.48 3.06
C GLY A 39 -23.02 10.11 3.71
N THR A 40 -23.37 9.06 2.97
CA THR A 40 -23.26 7.66 3.42
C THR A 40 -21.92 7.00 3.06
N ALA A 41 -21.04 7.71 2.34
CA ALA A 41 -19.74 7.21 1.91
C ALA A 41 -18.61 7.75 2.79
N GLN A 42 -17.48 7.05 2.77
CA GLN A 42 -16.23 7.47 3.40
C GLN A 42 -15.33 8.13 2.34
N GLY A 43 -14.89 9.35 2.60
CA GLY A 43 -13.91 10.07 1.80
C GLY A 43 -12.50 9.99 2.38
N ILE A 44 -11.50 10.09 1.51
CA ILE A 44 -10.08 10.25 1.85
C ILE A 44 -9.43 11.32 0.98
N ARG A 45 -8.66 12.21 1.60
CA ARG A 45 -7.63 13.03 0.93
C ARG A 45 -6.29 12.40 1.23
N LEU A 46 -5.56 12.01 0.20
CA LEU A 46 -4.31 11.27 0.30
C LEU A 46 -3.18 12.10 -0.32
N THR A 47 -2.19 12.45 0.48
CA THR A 47 -0.96 13.09 0.01
C THR A 47 0.10 12.01 -0.18
N ILE A 48 0.65 11.94 -1.39
CA ILE A 48 1.75 11.04 -1.73
C ILE A 48 2.85 11.80 -2.47
N GLU A 49 4.05 11.25 -2.50
CA GLU A 49 5.09 11.65 -3.45
C GLU A 49 5.17 10.58 -4.55
N VAL A 50 5.19 10.99 -5.81
CA VAL A 50 5.51 10.12 -6.95
C VAL A 50 6.73 10.66 -7.65
N ASP A 51 7.80 9.88 -7.70
CA ASP A 51 9.09 10.29 -8.28
C ASP A 51 9.58 11.65 -7.71
N GLY A 52 9.35 11.88 -6.42
CA GLY A 52 9.73 13.10 -5.70
C GLY A 52 8.78 14.29 -5.87
N THR A 53 7.71 14.17 -6.66
CA THR A 53 6.69 15.21 -6.81
C THR A 53 5.51 14.93 -5.88
N THR A 54 5.09 15.91 -5.08
CA THR A 54 3.92 15.76 -4.21
C THR A 54 2.62 15.82 -5.01
N HIS A 55 1.74 14.84 -4.79
CA HIS A 55 0.39 14.77 -5.34
C HIS A 55 -0.64 14.73 -4.21
N LEU A 56 -1.68 15.55 -4.35
CA LEU A 56 -2.87 15.50 -3.50
C LEU A 56 -3.98 14.79 -4.27
N LEU A 57 -4.38 13.62 -3.78
CA LEU A 57 -5.41 12.77 -4.37
C LEU A 57 -6.65 12.75 -3.48
N SER A 58 -7.81 12.52 -4.07
CA SER A 58 -9.05 12.36 -3.33
C SER A 58 -9.84 11.20 -3.89
N GLY A 59 -10.50 10.45 -3.01
CA GLY A 59 -11.36 9.34 -3.38
C GLY A 59 -12.45 9.13 -2.34
N GLU A 60 -13.52 8.46 -2.75
CA GLU A 60 -14.66 8.12 -1.91
C GLU A 60 -14.97 6.65 -2.09
N GLY A 61 -15.42 5.97 -1.06
CA GLY A 61 -15.75 4.55 -1.10
C GLY A 61 -16.50 4.08 0.13
N ASN A 62 -16.73 2.77 0.22
CA ASN A 62 -17.43 2.16 1.35
C ASN A 62 -16.56 2.05 2.62
N GLY A 63 -15.33 2.58 2.59
CA GLY A 63 -14.39 2.62 3.70
C GLY A 63 -13.04 3.19 3.26
N PRO A 64 -12.08 3.36 4.18
CA PRO A 64 -10.79 4.00 3.89
C PRO A 64 -9.98 3.32 2.79
N ILE A 65 -9.99 1.98 2.73
CA ILE A 65 -9.25 1.20 1.72
C ILE A 65 -9.85 1.44 0.33
N ASP A 66 -11.17 1.34 0.20
CA ASP A 66 -11.88 1.54 -1.06
C ASP A 66 -11.73 2.99 -1.56
N ALA A 67 -11.87 3.95 -0.65
CA ALA A 67 -11.63 5.36 -0.94
C ALA A 67 -10.18 5.62 -1.41
N ALA A 68 -9.18 4.98 -0.78
CA ALA A 68 -7.78 5.11 -1.17
C ALA A 68 -7.51 4.48 -2.55
N VAL A 69 -8.11 3.32 -2.85
CA VAL A 69 -8.05 2.69 -4.18
C VAL A 69 -8.60 3.64 -5.24
N HIS A 70 -9.73 4.31 -4.97
CA HIS A 70 -10.28 5.32 -5.86
C HIS A 70 -9.38 6.55 -6.00
N ALA A 71 -8.79 7.03 -4.91
CA ALA A 71 -7.83 8.15 -4.96
C ALA A 71 -6.62 7.84 -5.84
N LEU A 72 -6.05 6.63 -5.71
CA LEU A 72 -4.86 6.19 -6.46
C LEU A 72 -5.09 6.09 -7.98
N ARG A 73 -6.33 6.10 -8.46
CA ARG A 73 -6.62 6.26 -9.91
C ARG A 73 -6.09 7.58 -10.46
N GLY A 74 -5.97 8.62 -9.63
CA GLY A 74 -5.41 9.91 -10.02
C GLY A 74 -3.95 9.87 -10.49
N ILE A 75 -3.22 8.79 -10.19
CA ILE A 75 -1.87 8.52 -10.71
C ILE A 75 -1.84 7.36 -11.72
N GLY A 76 -2.99 7.00 -12.28
CA GLY A 76 -3.12 5.90 -13.25
C GLY A 76 -3.12 4.49 -12.64
N ALA A 77 -3.21 4.37 -11.31
CA ALA A 77 -3.31 3.07 -10.65
C ALA A 77 -4.75 2.55 -10.68
N GLY A 78 -5.11 1.87 -11.77
CA GLY A 78 -6.38 1.13 -11.89
C GLY A 78 -6.32 -0.21 -11.14
N LEU A 79 -6.53 -0.18 -9.83
CA LEU A 79 -6.37 -1.34 -8.94
C LEU A 79 -7.71 -1.98 -8.59
N GLN A 80 -7.66 -3.29 -8.29
CA GLN A 80 -8.72 -4.04 -7.62
C GLN A 80 -8.13 -4.73 -6.40
N VAL A 81 -8.75 -4.59 -5.23
CA VAL A 81 -8.37 -5.37 -4.04
C VAL A 81 -9.02 -6.75 -4.14
N ARG A 82 -8.21 -7.80 -4.01
CA ARG A 82 -8.65 -9.21 -4.08
C ARG A 82 -8.77 -9.84 -2.70
N SER A 83 -7.81 -9.54 -1.85
CA SER A 83 -7.74 -10.06 -0.50
C SER A 83 -7.20 -8.99 0.44
N TYR A 84 -7.68 -9.04 1.69
CA TYR A 84 -7.27 -8.16 2.77
C TYR A 84 -7.19 -8.98 4.05
N GLU A 85 -6.06 -8.89 4.73
CA GLU A 85 -5.88 -9.42 6.07
C GLU A 85 -5.17 -8.38 6.95
N GLU A 86 -5.63 -8.24 8.18
CA GLU A 86 -4.96 -7.41 9.18
C GLU A 86 -4.77 -8.18 10.48
N ARG A 87 -3.59 -8.00 11.07
CA ARG A 87 -3.21 -8.63 12.33
C ARG A 87 -2.54 -7.61 13.25
N SER A 88 -2.80 -7.72 14.55
CA SER A 88 -1.94 -7.08 15.54
C SER A 88 -0.58 -7.79 15.59
N MET A 89 0.52 -7.03 15.66
CA MET A 89 1.88 -7.56 15.79
C MET A 89 2.34 -7.74 17.25
N GLY A 90 1.49 -7.40 18.23
CA GLY A 90 1.81 -7.56 19.63
C GLY A 90 0.58 -7.45 20.53
N SER A 91 0.69 -7.99 21.74
CA SER A 91 -0.27 -7.71 22.82
C SER A 91 -0.04 -6.28 23.32
N SER A 92 -1.06 -5.43 23.22
CA SER A 92 -1.03 -4.10 23.81
C SER A 92 -1.05 -4.21 25.33
N SER A 93 0.10 -4.02 25.99
CA SER A 93 0.18 -3.88 27.44
C SER A 93 -0.31 -2.50 27.90
N GLU A 94 -0.20 -1.49 27.04
CA GLU A 94 -0.70 -0.13 27.24
C GLU A 94 -1.49 0.35 26.01
N ALA A 95 -2.46 1.24 26.22
CA ALA A 95 -3.28 1.78 25.14
C ALA A 95 -2.42 2.72 24.26
N GLY A 96 -2.15 2.33 23.01
CA GLY A 96 -1.42 3.15 22.03
C GLY A 96 -0.19 2.50 21.41
N ASP A 97 0.35 1.42 22.00
CA ASP A 97 1.54 0.72 21.49
C ASP A 97 1.22 -0.46 20.54
N ALA A 98 -0.07 -0.68 20.27
CA ALA A 98 -0.51 -1.70 19.33
C ALA A 98 -0.05 -1.33 17.91
N ARG A 99 0.68 -2.23 17.25
CA ARG A 99 1.01 -2.13 15.82
C ARG A 99 0.15 -3.07 15.01
N ALA A 100 -0.45 -2.56 13.96
CA ALA A 100 -1.16 -3.32 12.95
C ALA A 100 -0.21 -3.68 11.80
N CYS A 101 -0.35 -4.88 11.27
CA CYS A 101 0.23 -5.33 10.02
C CYS A 101 -0.90 -5.68 9.06
N ALA A 102 -0.98 -4.97 7.95
CA ALA A 102 -1.95 -5.19 6.89
C ALA A 102 -1.28 -5.86 5.69
N PHE A 103 -1.94 -6.89 5.15
CA PHE A 103 -1.58 -7.61 3.93
C PHE A 103 -2.70 -7.41 2.92
N ILE A 104 -2.37 -6.88 1.74
CA ILE A 104 -3.35 -6.62 0.69
C ILE A 104 -2.89 -7.24 -0.62
N GLU A 105 -3.73 -8.09 -1.19
CA GLU A 105 -3.57 -8.55 -2.56
C GLU A 105 -4.28 -7.58 -3.49
N ILE A 106 -3.52 -6.97 -4.39
CA ILE A 106 -4.05 -6.10 -5.43
C ILE A 106 -3.84 -6.73 -6.81
N ALA A 107 -4.81 -6.52 -7.68
CA ALA A 107 -4.81 -6.94 -9.07
C ALA A 107 -4.93 -5.72 -10.00
N ARG A 108 -4.26 -5.78 -11.15
CA ARG A 108 -4.46 -4.86 -12.26
C ARG A 108 -4.93 -5.62 -13.49
N PRO A 109 -5.93 -5.13 -14.24
CA PRO A 109 -6.29 -5.71 -15.53
C PRO A 109 -5.06 -5.84 -16.44
N GLY A 110 -4.74 -7.06 -16.88
CA GLY A 110 -3.57 -7.35 -17.72
C GLY A 110 -2.20 -7.25 -17.03
N GLY A 111 -2.13 -6.90 -15.74
CA GLY A 111 -0.88 -6.67 -15.00
C GLY A 111 -0.56 -7.70 -13.91
N GLY A 112 -1.42 -8.71 -13.75
CA GLY A 112 -1.29 -9.74 -12.71
C GLY A 112 -1.62 -9.24 -11.30
N GLU A 113 -1.27 -10.06 -10.32
CA GLU A 113 -1.59 -9.86 -8.90
C GLU A 113 -0.31 -9.70 -8.07
N ARG A 114 -0.36 -8.83 -7.06
CA ARG A 114 0.77 -8.56 -6.15
C ARG A 114 0.25 -8.36 -4.75
N TYR A 115 1.01 -8.86 -3.78
CA TYR A 115 0.82 -8.51 -2.39
C TYR A 115 1.57 -7.22 -2.06
N GLY A 116 0.94 -6.37 -1.26
CA GLY A 116 1.55 -5.27 -0.54
C GLY A 116 1.39 -5.48 0.97
N VAL A 117 2.35 -4.98 1.74
CA VAL A 117 2.32 -5.06 3.20
C VAL A 117 2.61 -3.70 3.81
N GLY A 118 1.89 -3.35 4.87
CA GLY A 118 2.09 -2.12 5.63
C GLY A 118 2.04 -2.39 7.12
N ILE A 119 2.94 -1.76 7.87
CA ILE A 119 2.98 -1.81 9.33
C ILE A 119 2.86 -0.39 9.85
N ASP A 120 1.94 -0.17 10.78
CA ASP A 120 1.76 1.11 11.44
C ASP A 120 1.06 0.97 12.80
N GLY A 121 1.16 1.98 13.67
CA GLY A 121 0.39 2.04 14.91
C GLY A 121 -1.11 2.31 14.68
N ASN A 122 -1.45 2.83 13.49
CA ASN A 122 -2.82 3.06 13.08
C ASN A 122 -3.24 2.07 11.98
N ILE A 123 -4.34 1.36 12.19
CA ILE A 123 -4.87 0.30 11.30
C ILE A 123 -5.09 0.83 9.86
N VAL A 124 -5.64 2.04 9.74
CA VAL A 124 -5.91 2.67 8.44
C VAL A 124 -4.60 3.04 7.76
N THR A 125 -3.64 3.57 8.50
CA THR A 125 -2.32 3.91 7.97
C THR A 125 -1.57 2.66 7.52
N ALA A 126 -1.63 1.56 8.28
CA ALA A 126 -1.06 0.27 7.89
C ALA A 126 -1.68 -0.23 6.57
N SER A 127 -3.00 -0.13 6.45
CA SER A 127 -3.72 -0.50 5.22
C SER A 127 -3.35 0.35 4.01
N ILE A 128 -3.21 1.68 4.17
CA ILE A 128 -2.79 2.58 3.07
C ILE A 128 -1.35 2.30 2.66
N LYS A 129 -0.45 2.07 3.63
CA LYS A 129 0.94 1.67 3.34
C LYS A 129 1.00 0.33 2.60
N ALA A 130 0.14 -0.63 2.96
CA ALA A 130 0.02 -1.90 2.24
C ALA A 130 -0.44 -1.71 0.78
N LEU A 131 -1.42 -0.83 0.52
CA LEU A 131 -1.81 -0.48 -0.85
C LEU A 131 -0.64 0.11 -1.64
N ILE A 132 0.09 1.09 -1.07
CA ILE A 132 1.21 1.74 -1.73
C ILE A 132 2.36 0.75 -1.99
N SER A 133 2.66 -0.13 -1.03
CA SER A 133 3.59 -1.25 -1.18
C SER A 133 3.21 -2.12 -2.39
N GLY A 134 1.93 -2.49 -2.50
CA GLY A 134 1.43 -3.25 -3.65
C GLY A 134 1.60 -2.49 -4.97
N VAL A 135 1.27 -1.19 -5.00
CA VAL A 135 1.40 -0.32 -6.19
C VAL A 135 2.84 -0.26 -6.68
N ASN A 136 3.79 -0.05 -5.77
CA ASN A 136 5.21 -0.02 -6.10
C ASN A 136 5.66 -1.36 -6.68
N ARG A 137 5.14 -2.46 -6.12
CA ARG A 137 5.41 -3.82 -6.61
C ARG A 137 4.77 -4.17 -7.96
N MET A 138 3.79 -3.41 -8.40
CA MET A 138 3.25 -3.50 -9.76
C MET A 138 4.08 -2.71 -10.79
N GLY A 139 5.05 -1.90 -10.34
CA GLY A 139 5.85 -1.06 -11.23
C GLY A 139 5.07 0.09 -11.86
N ILE A 140 4.00 0.57 -11.19
CA ILE A 140 3.20 1.68 -11.69
C ILE A 140 4.00 2.98 -11.53
N SER A 141 4.44 3.56 -12.63
CA SER A 141 5.07 4.89 -12.67
C SER A 141 4.09 5.92 -13.24
N ALA A 142 4.15 7.18 -12.78
CA ALA A 142 3.24 8.25 -13.23
C ALA A 142 3.26 8.46 -14.76
N ALA A 143 4.36 8.12 -15.44
CA ALA A 143 4.50 8.20 -16.89
C ALA A 143 3.51 7.31 -17.67
N GLY A 144 2.96 6.25 -17.07
CA GLY A 144 2.03 5.33 -17.74
C GLY A 144 0.58 5.80 -17.84
N ALA A 145 0.21 6.86 -17.11
CA ALA A 145 -1.16 7.40 -17.11
C ALA A 145 -1.45 8.28 -18.33
N ALA A 146 -0.43 8.94 -18.89
CA ALA A 146 -0.57 9.84 -20.03
C ALA A 146 -0.80 9.12 -21.38
N HIS A 147 -0.51 7.81 -21.47
CA HIS A 147 -0.59 7.07 -22.74
C HIS A 147 -1.92 6.33 -22.98
N GLN A 148 -2.88 6.43 -22.05
CA GLN A 148 -4.21 5.80 -22.19
C GLN A 148 -5.34 6.80 -22.48
N ALA A 149 -5.01 8.08 -22.71
CA ALA A 149 -5.98 9.14 -22.98
C ALA A 149 -5.82 9.79 -24.37
N ALA A 150 -5.14 9.13 -25.32
CA ALA A 150 -4.94 9.60 -26.69
C ALA A 150 -5.56 8.63 -27.70
#